data_AF-A0A835DLW6-F1
#
_entry.id   AF-A0A835DLW6-F1
#
_cell.length_a   1.000
_cell.length_b   1.000
_cell.length_c   1.000
_cell.angle_alpha   90.00
_cell.angle_beta   90.00
_cell.angle_gamma   90.00
#
_symmetry.space_group_name_H-M   'P 1'
#
loop_
_entity.id
_entity.type
_entity.pdbx_description
1 polymer ?
#
loop_
_entity_poly.entity_id
_entity_poly.type
_entity_poly.pdbx_seq_one_letter_code
_entity_poly.pdbx_strand_id
1 'polypeptide(L)'
;MNVPLHSLAYALMPHYYDSKYIASPAPGGRKRSRPVDDVVVVEGVMKALETIAQDDDLFTILRDKLVFIHSNLRMLSRFNESYHEGPFKKWDIDRDEGLFDDSSVKLEELRWASLDE
;
A
#
# COMPACT_ATOMS: atom_id res chain seq x y z
N MET A 1 14.81 -17.22 7.23
CA MET A 1 14.20 -15.88 7.30
C MET A 1 12.72 -16.05 7.63
N ASN A 2 12.17 -15.37 8.64
CA ASN A 2 10.78 -15.55 9.08
C ASN A 2 9.83 -14.77 8.15
N VAL A 3 9.44 -15.38 7.03
CA VAL A 3 8.63 -14.78 5.96
C VAL A 3 7.29 -14.21 6.47
N PRO A 4 6.54 -14.89 7.35
CA PRO A 4 5.31 -14.34 7.92
C PRO A 4 5.50 -13.02 8.68
N LEU A 5 6.51 -12.96 9.57
CA LEU A 5 6.78 -11.75 10.35
C LEU A 5 7.22 -10.57 9.47
N HIS A 6 8.02 -10.85 8.43
CA HIS A 6 8.41 -9.82 7.48
C HIS A 6 7.19 -9.31 6.70
N SER A 7 6.28 -10.19 6.32
CA SER A 7 5.05 -9.83 5.60
C SER A 7 4.13 -8.93 6.45
N LEU A 8 4.05 -9.19 7.76
CA LEU A 8 3.34 -8.30 8.68
C LEU A 8 3.99 -6.91 8.75
N ALA A 9 5.32 -6.84 8.79
CA ALA A 9 6.06 -5.58 8.76
C ALA A 9 5.83 -4.82 7.44
N TYR A 10 5.78 -5.53 6.30
CA TYR A 10 5.40 -4.96 5.00
C TYR A 10 4.00 -4.35 5.06
N ALA A 11 3.00 -5.08 5.57
CA ALA A 11 1.63 -4.58 5.65
C ALA A 11 1.49 -3.32 6.54
N LEU A 12 2.37 -3.15 7.54
CA LEU A 12 2.27 -2.05 8.51
C LEU A 12 3.19 -0.87 8.22
N MET A 13 4.22 -1.02 7.39
CA MET A 13 5.21 0.05 7.14
C MET A 13 5.20 0.54 5.69
N PRO A 14 4.80 1.81 5.46
CA PRO A 14 4.83 2.46 4.14
C PRO A 14 6.20 2.49 3.46
N HIS A 15 7.28 2.56 4.25
CA HIS A 15 8.66 2.72 3.77
C HIS A 15 9.19 1.54 2.96
N TYR A 16 8.50 0.40 2.98
CA TYR A 16 8.92 -0.72 2.15
C TYR A 16 8.43 -0.62 0.71
N TYR A 17 7.56 0.34 0.35
CA TYR A 17 7.01 0.45 -1.00
C TYR A 17 7.69 1.52 -1.85
N ASP A 18 8.92 1.93 -1.54
CA ASP A 18 9.60 2.78 -2.50
C ASP A 18 9.84 2.06 -3.83
N SER A 19 9.93 2.89 -4.86
CA SER A 19 10.25 2.45 -6.22
C SER A 19 11.51 1.59 -6.32
N LYS A 20 12.49 1.75 -5.43
CA LYS A 20 13.75 0.97 -5.47
C LYS A 20 13.51 -0.45 -4.94
N TYR A 21 12.74 -0.59 -3.88
CA TYR A 21 12.40 -1.88 -3.29
C TYR A 21 11.53 -2.69 -4.25
N ILE A 22 10.48 -2.10 -4.83
CA ILE A 22 9.62 -2.76 -5.82
C ILE A 22 10.42 -3.17 -7.06
N ALA A 23 11.39 -2.35 -7.50
CA ALA A 23 12.26 -2.69 -8.62
C ALA A 23 13.26 -3.81 -8.31
N SER A 24 13.51 -4.10 -7.04
CA SER A 24 14.43 -5.16 -6.64
C SER A 24 13.72 -6.52 -6.51
N PRO A 25 14.27 -7.60 -7.08
CA PRO A 25 13.63 -8.91 -7.03
C PRO A 25 13.57 -9.45 -5.60
N ALA A 26 12.47 -10.14 -5.27
CA ALA A 26 12.36 -10.90 -4.03
C ALA A 26 13.33 -12.09 -4.03
N PRO A 27 13.66 -12.65 -2.85
CA PRO A 27 14.37 -13.94 -2.78
C PRO A 27 13.70 -14.98 -3.69
N GLY A 28 14.49 -15.62 -4.55
CA GLY A 28 13.96 -16.53 -5.58
C GLY A 28 13.59 -15.85 -6.90
N GLY A 29 13.95 -14.58 -7.11
CA GLY A 29 13.84 -13.89 -8.40
C GLY A 29 12.43 -13.39 -8.76
N ARG A 30 11.47 -13.48 -7.82
CA ARG A 30 10.10 -13.01 -8.07
C ARG A 30 10.05 -11.50 -8.18
N LYS A 31 9.26 -11.00 -9.13
CA LYS A 31 8.95 -9.58 -9.21
C LYS A 31 8.11 -9.20 -7.98
N ARG A 32 8.53 -8.15 -7.28
CA ARG A 32 7.77 -7.60 -6.16
C ARG A 32 6.66 -6.70 -6.69
N SER A 33 5.55 -6.68 -5.96
CA SER A 33 4.43 -5.77 -6.19
C SER A 33 4.06 -5.08 -4.87
N ARG A 34 3.05 -4.22 -4.90
CA ARG A 34 2.50 -3.58 -3.70
C ARG A 34 1.92 -4.65 -2.79
N PRO A 35 1.75 -4.43 -1.48
CA PRO A 35 1.39 -5.51 -0.56
C PRO A 35 0.04 -6.12 -0.85
N VAL A 36 -0.89 -5.33 -1.41
CA VAL A 36 -2.23 -5.82 -1.76
C VAL A 36 -2.19 -6.75 -2.98
N ASP A 37 -1.20 -6.56 -3.86
CA ASP A 37 -0.99 -7.31 -5.11
C ASP A 37 0.12 -8.36 -4.98
N ASP A 38 0.90 -8.34 -3.90
CA ASP A 38 2.01 -9.25 -3.64
C ASP A 38 1.48 -10.45 -2.87
N VAL A 39 1.14 -11.50 -3.63
CA VAL A 39 0.58 -12.75 -3.09
C VAL A 39 1.44 -13.33 -1.96
N VAL A 40 2.78 -13.18 -2.02
CA VAL A 40 3.66 -13.71 -0.98
C VAL A 40 3.51 -12.93 0.32
N VAL A 41 3.32 -11.61 0.22
CA VAL A 41 3.07 -10.76 1.38
C VAL A 41 1.69 -11.06 1.96
N VAL A 42 0.64 -11.17 1.14
CA VAL A 42 -0.71 -11.49 1.61
C VAL A 42 -0.73 -12.85 2.31
N GLU A 43 -0.19 -13.90 1.68
CA GLU A 43 -0.09 -15.24 2.27
C GLU A 43 0.71 -15.22 3.57
N GLY A 44 1.84 -14.50 3.60
CA GLY A 44 2.67 -14.36 4.78
C GLY A 44 1.96 -13.66 5.93
N VAL A 45 1.17 -12.62 5.64
CA VAL A 45 0.33 -11.92 6.64
C VAL A 45 -0.71 -12.88 7.20
N MET A 46 -1.46 -13.57 6.35
CA MET A 46 -2.51 -14.51 6.80
C MET A 46 -1.90 -15.60 7.69
N LYS A 47 -0.77 -16.19 7.27
CA LYS A 47 -0.05 -17.18 8.06
C LYS A 47 0.46 -16.64 9.39
N ALA A 48 0.90 -15.39 9.44
CA ALA A 48 1.32 -14.74 10.68
C ALA A 48 0.14 -14.58 11.63
N LEU A 49 -1.01 -14.13 11.12
CA LEU A 49 -2.24 -13.97 11.90
C LEU A 49 -2.75 -15.31 12.41
N GLU A 50 -2.78 -16.36 11.60
CA GLU A 50 -3.14 -17.73 12.02
C GLU A 50 -2.23 -18.21 13.17
N THR A 51 -0.92 -17.95 13.05
CA THR A 51 0.05 -18.33 14.09
C THR A 51 -0.21 -17.59 15.40
N ILE A 52 -0.64 -16.33 15.35
CA ILE A 52 -0.93 -15.52 16.53
C ILE A 52 -2.29 -15.89 17.15
N ALA A 53 -3.29 -16.12 16.30
CA ALA A 53 -4.68 -16.21 16.69
C ALA A 53 -5.03 -17.45 17.52
N GLN A 54 -4.36 -18.59 17.31
CA GLN A 54 -4.62 -19.85 18.02
C GLN A 54 -6.04 -20.45 17.85
N ASP A 55 -7.04 -19.65 17.49
CA ASP A 55 -8.43 -20.00 17.14
C ASP A 55 -8.99 -19.07 16.04
N ASP A 56 -10.10 -19.49 15.43
CA ASP A 56 -10.70 -18.81 14.26
C ASP A 56 -11.37 -17.47 14.61
N ASP A 57 -11.86 -17.32 15.85
CA ASP A 57 -12.52 -16.09 16.29
C ASP A 57 -11.48 -14.98 16.44
N LEU A 58 -10.35 -15.27 17.11
CA LEU A 58 -9.26 -14.31 17.24
C LEU A 58 -8.62 -14.01 15.89
N PHE A 59 -8.54 -14.98 14.97
CA PHE A 59 -8.03 -14.75 13.61
C PHE A 59 -8.88 -13.72 12.87
N THR A 60 -10.20 -13.88 12.93
CA THR A 60 -11.15 -12.95 12.32
C THR A 60 -11.01 -11.54 12.90
N ILE A 61 -10.92 -11.44 14.23
CA ILE A 61 -10.72 -10.16 14.92
C ILE A 61 -9.41 -9.50 14.49
N LEU A 62 -8.29 -10.25 14.48
CA LEU A 62 -6.98 -9.69 14.12
C LEU A 62 -6.93 -9.22 12.67
N ARG A 63 -7.53 -9.97 11.74
CA ARG A 63 -7.64 -9.57 10.34
C ARG A 63 -8.40 -8.24 10.20
N ASP A 64 -9.56 -8.13 10.85
CA ASP A 64 -10.39 -6.92 10.76
C ASP A 64 -9.69 -5.71 11.42
N LYS A 65 -8.98 -5.93 12.55
CA LYS A 65 -8.14 -4.91 13.18
C LYS A 65 -6.99 -4.48 12.29
N LEU A 66 -6.36 -5.40 11.57
CA LEU A 66 -5.28 -5.08 10.63
C LEU A 66 -5.78 -4.17 9.50
N VAL A 67 -6.95 -4.49 8.92
CA VAL A 67 -7.59 -3.64 7.90
C VAL A 67 -7.87 -2.23 8.43
N PHE A 68 -8.40 -2.13 9.66
CA PHE A 68 -8.65 -0.84 10.31
C PHE A 68 -7.36 -0.03 10.53
N ILE A 69 -6.31 -0.65 11.07
CA ILE A 69 -5.01 0.00 11.30
C ILE A 69 -4.41 0.45 9.97
N HIS A 70 -4.40 -0.42 8.95
CA HIS A 70 -3.83 -0.12 7.65
C HIS A 70 -4.54 1.06 6.96
N SER A 71 -5.87 1.09 7.03
CA SER A 71 -6.68 2.19 6.49
C SER A 71 -6.37 3.52 7.17
N ASN A 72 -6.23 3.52 8.50
CA ASN A 72 -5.89 4.71 9.26
C ASN A 72 -4.46 5.19 8.98
N LEU A 73 -3.49 4.27 8.87
CA LEU A 73 -2.11 4.61 8.51
C LEU A 73 -2.06 5.27 7.13
N ARG A 74 -2.80 4.73 6.16
CA ARG A 74 -2.94 5.32 4.82
C ARG A 74 -3.48 6.75 4.89
N MET A 75 -4.58 6.96 5.61
CA MET A 75 -5.17 8.29 5.79
C MET A 75 -4.20 9.26 6.49
N LEU A 76 -3.63 8.86 7.62
CA LEU A 76 -2.71 9.70 8.39
C LEU A 76 -1.45 10.05 7.60
N SER A 77 -0.94 9.12 6.78
CA SER A 77 0.24 9.40 5.95
C SER A 77 0.01 10.57 4.99
N ARG A 78 -1.21 10.77 4.49
CA ARG A 78 -1.56 11.87 3.58
C ARG A 78 -1.45 13.26 4.18
N PHE A 79 -1.37 13.36 5.51
CA PHE A 79 -1.17 14.63 6.22
C PHE A 79 0.31 14.93 6.49
N ASN A 80 1.22 14.02 6.13
CA ASN A 80 2.64 14.18 6.33
C ASN A 80 3.31 14.69 5.04
N GLU A 81 4.22 15.65 5.13
CA GLU A 81 4.96 16.19 3.97
C GLU A 81 5.69 15.10 3.16
N SER A 82 6.23 14.08 3.85
CA SER A 82 6.90 12.94 3.22
C SER A 82 5.99 12.07 2.33
N TYR A 83 4.67 12.26 2.41
CA TYR A 83 3.73 11.62 1.49
C TYR A 83 3.63 12.35 0.15
N HIS A 84 3.92 13.65 0.12
CA HIS A 84 3.88 14.46 -1.08
C HIS A 84 5.22 14.45 -1.83
N GLU A 85 6.32 14.26 -1.10
CA GLU A 85 7.69 14.37 -1.62
C GLU A 85 8.57 13.15 -1.29
N GLY A 86 9.69 13.01 -2.01
CA GLY A 86 10.65 11.94 -1.77
C GLY A 86 10.25 10.56 -2.36
N PRO A 87 11.00 9.50 -1.98
CA PRO A 87 10.89 8.18 -2.62
C PRO A 87 9.61 7.39 -2.26
N PHE A 88 8.93 7.77 -1.18
CA PHE A 88 7.70 7.13 -0.67
C PHE A 88 6.43 7.94 -0.98
N LYS A 89 6.54 8.97 -1.84
CA LYS A 89 5.39 9.82 -2.14
C LYS A 89 4.24 9.00 -2.75
N LYS A 90 3.02 9.25 -2.27
CA LYS A 90 1.79 8.60 -2.78
C LYS A 90 1.90 7.06 -2.84
N TRP A 91 2.59 6.45 -1.87
CA TRP A 91 2.88 5.01 -1.83
C TRP A 91 1.62 4.12 -1.89
N ASP A 92 0.47 4.65 -1.50
CA ASP A 92 -0.83 3.97 -1.47
C ASP A 92 -1.65 4.14 -2.77
N ILE A 93 -1.33 5.13 -3.62
CA ILE A 93 -2.04 5.39 -4.87
C ILE A 93 -1.48 4.48 -5.96
N ASP A 94 -2.38 3.82 -6.70
CA ASP A 94 -1.99 2.96 -7.79
C ASP A 94 -1.30 3.77 -8.89
N ARG A 95 -0.15 3.29 -9.37
CA ARG A 95 0.65 3.98 -10.40
C ARG A 95 0.41 3.39 -11.78
N ASP A 96 -0.34 2.30 -11.87
CA ASP A 96 -0.81 1.78 -13.14
C ASP A 96 -1.97 2.61 -13.65
N GLU A 97 -1.67 3.86 -13.98
CA GLU A 97 -2.53 4.71 -14.79
C GLU A 97 -1.62 5.60 -15.64
N GLY A 98 -1.28 5.10 -16.83
CA GLY A 98 -1.04 5.97 -18.00
C GLY A 98 -2.30 6.78 -18.40
N LEU A 99 -3.12 7.16 -17.42
CA LEU A 99 -4.40 7.84 -17.51
C LEU A 99 -4.37 9.18 -16.75
N PHE A 100 -3.37 9.41 -15.88
CA PHE A 100 -3.25 10.66 -15.11
C PHE A 100 -2.50 11.79 -15.80
N ASP A 101 -1.80 11.55 -16.91
CA ASP A 101 -1.18 12.65 -17.66
C ASP A 101 -2.25 13.57 -18.30
N ASP A 102 -3.41 13.00 -18.65
CA ASP A 102 -4.55 13.72 -19.27
C ASP A 102 -5.59 14.23 -18.24
N SER A 103 -5.63 13.64 -17.04
CA SER A 103 -6.62 13.96 -16.00
C SER A 103 -6.32 15.29 -15.27
N SER A 104 -5.05 15.60 -15.05
CA SER A 104 -4.65 16.88 -14.45
C SER A 104 -4.99 18.06 -15.36
N VAL A 105 -4.83 17.88 -16.67
CA VAL A 105 -5.17 18.89 -17.69
C VAL A 105 -6.68 19.08 -17.76
N LYS A 106 -7.46 17.99 -17.78
CA LYS A 106 -8.94 18.05 -17.77
C LYS A 106 -9.53 18.75 -16.54
N LEU A 107 -8.94 18.59 -15.36
CA LEU A 107 -9.42 19.25 -14.14
C LEU A 107 -9.12 20.75 -14.10
N GLU A 108 -8.01 21.19 -14.72
CA GLU A 108 -7.76 22.63 -14.91
C GLU A 108 -8.69 23.23 -15.98
N GLU A 109 -8.90 22.53 -17.11
CA GLU A 109 -9.83 22.98 -18.16
C GLU A 109 -11.28 23.11 -17.67
N LEU A 110 -11.77 22.17 -16.84
CA LEU A 110 -13.10 22.26 -16.23
C LEU A 110 -13.23 23.43 -15.22
N ARG A 111 -12.14 23.76 -14.52
CA ARG A 111 -12.11 24.92 -13.61
C ARG A 111 -12.22 26.24 -14.37
N TRP A 112 -11.61 26.35 -15.55
CA TRP A 112 -11.67 27.56 -16.38
C TRP A 112 -12.97 27.68 -17.19
N ALA A 113 -13.55 26.57 -17.65
CA ALA A 113 -14.83 26.56 -18.37
C ALA A 113 -16.02 27.03 -17.50
N SER A 114 -15.88 27.02 -16.18
CA SER A 114 -16.91 27.45 -15.23
C SER A 114 -16.86 28.94 -14.87
N LEU A 115 -15.94 29.71 -15.49
CA LEU A 115 -15.72 31.14 -15.21
C LEU A 115 -16.07 32.07 -16.39
N ASP A 116 -16.58 31.52 -17.49
CA ASP A 116 -16.97 32.26 -18.70
C ASP A 116 -18.52 32.34 -18.89
N GLU A 117 -19.30 32.37 -17.80
CA GLU A 117 -20.70 32.85 -17.79
C GLU A 117 -20.86 34.08 -16.89
#